data_AF-A0A2E6D8N7-F1
#
_entry.id   AF-A0A2E6D8N7-F1
#
_cell.length_a   1.000
_cell.length_b   1.000
_cell.length_c   1.000
_cell.angle_alpha   90.00
_cell.angle_beta   90.00
_cell.angle_gamma   90.00
#
_symmetry.space_group_name_H-M   'P 1'
#
loop_
_entity.id
_entity.type
_entity.pdbx_description
1 polymer ?
#
loop_
_entity_poly.entity_id
_entity_poly.type
_entity_poly.pdbx_seq_one_letter_code
_entity_poly.pdbx_strand_id
1 'polypeptide(L)'
;MHRPTILLAASTTLLAFGWVKVADWKRVDPSEALFNRLGHMAGQMEVLSRNVDRLSDEIRVLHTQRPGLEADELLGRIDELDAEVLGRYSGLAQTVDANASLVQAAGRDLSELHDQLLPGSNHLWQGLLAPTVQLASPMTVGSGVLMPTREDGPVRVLTAWHVVRDILADGGDGHSEVPLHIYRHDGVTLNAKAKLLAYENDLDSCLLELVGEHADLEGTSLPTRAHLANVQVFDPVYAVGCPLGSDPVPSHGAISALDHWVDGQSYWMINAPTFIGNSGGGVFDARNLCLLGIVSKLYTHGARRTVVPHMGLVTPLGDIYDWLERSGYGELIPQ
;
A
#
# COMPACT_ATOMS: atom_id res chain seq x y z
N MET A 1 -13.35 -44.24 36.79
CA MET A 1 -14.17 -43.04 36.57
C MET A 1 -13.32 -41.82 36.90
N HIS A 2 -12.81 -41.14 35.87
CA HIS A 2 -11.92 -39.99 35.97
C HIS A 2 -12.71 -38.69 36.14
N ARG A 3 -12.29 -37.85 37.08
CA ARG A 3 -12.67 -36.42 37.15
C ARG A 3 -11.61 -35.61 36.39
N PRO A 4 -11.97 -34.68 35.48
CA PRO A 4 -11.01 -33.73 34.96
C PRO A 4 -10.96 -32.48 35.84
N THR A 5 -9.74 -32.12 36.24
CA THR A 5 -9.38 -30.85 36.86
C THR A 5 -9.07 -29.87 35.73
N ILE A 6 -9.78 -28.74 35.64
CA ILE A 6 -9.44 -27.66 34.71
C ILE A 6 -8.79 -26.54 35.53
N LEU A 7 -7.47 -26.38 35.36
CA LEU A 7 -6.72 -25.21 35.79
C LEU A 7 -6.98 -24.08 34.79
N LEU A 8 -7.51 -22.94 35.26
CA LEU A 8 -7.54 -21.70 34.49
C LEU A 8 -6.33 -20.85 34.89
N ALA A 9 -5.37 -20.69 33.97
CA ALA A 9 -4.30 -19.70 34.09
C ALA A 9 -4.75 -18.39 33.45
N ALA A 10 -4.98 -17.35 34.25
CA ALA A 10 -5.26 -16.01 33.78
C ALA A 10 -3.94 -15.27 33.54
N SER A 11 -3.65 -14.93 32.28
CA SER A 11 -2.56 -14.02 31.90
C SER A 11 -3.11 -12.60 31.81
N THR A 12 -2.61 -11.71 32.66
CA THR A 12 -2.92 -10.28 32.67
C THR A 12 -1.94 -9.56 31.74
N THR A 13 -2.43 -8.84 30.73
CA THR A 13 -1.61 -7.86 29.99
C THR A 13 -2.37 -6.54 29.94
N LEU A 14 -1.92 -5.59 30.77
CA LEU A 14 -2.35 -4.19 30.77
C LEU A 14 -1.79 -3.49 29.52
N LEU A 15 -2.64 -2.75 28.82
CA LEU A 15 -2.21 -1.72 27.87
C LEU A 15 -2.78 -0.36 28.32
N ALA A 16 -1.88 0.47 28.82
CA ALA A 16 -2.10 1.88 29.10
C ALA A 16 -1.77 2.68 27.84
N PHE A 17 -2.73 3.46 27.33
CA PHE A 17 -2.42 4.61 26.47
C PHE A 17 -3.36 5.77 26.78
N GLY A 18 -2.75 6.91 27.11
CA GLY A 18 -3.41 8.09 27.62
C GLY A 18 -3.88 9.07 26.55
N TRP A 19 -4.99 9.73 26.87
CA TRP A 19 -5.31 11.16 26.71
C TRP A 19 -4.61 11.92 25.57
N VAL A 20 -5.33 12.12 24.47
CA VAL A 20 -5.16 13.29 23.57
C VAL A 20 -6.54 13.91 23.36
N LYS A 21 -6.64 15.23 23.61
CA LYS A 21 -7.87 16.02 23.40
C LYS A 21 -8.12 16.18 21.89
N VAL A 22 -9.26 15.67 21.42
CA VAL A 22 -9.76 15.85 20.05
C VAL A 22 -10.65 17.10 20.03
N ALA A 23 -10.28 18.09 19.22
CA ALA A 23 -11.16 19.18 18.84
C ALA A 23 -11.18 19.28 17.30
N ASP A 24 -12.40 19.24 16.77
CA ASP A 24 -12.84 19.55 15.41
C ASP A 24 -12.39 18.65 14.25
N TRP A 25 -13.12 17.54 14.06
CA TRP A 25 -13.32 16.94 12.73
C TRP A 25 -14.81 16.68 12.46
N LYS A 26 -15.38 17.44 11.51
CA LYS A 26 -16.70 17.16 10.91
C LYS A 26 -16.51 16.37 9.63
N ARG A 27 -16.40 15.05 9.77
CA ARG A 27 -16.78 13.99 8.82
C ARG A 27 -16.83 12.73 9.68
N VAL A 28 -17.95 12.01 9.68
CA VAL A 28 -18.14 10.82 10.52
C VAL A 28 -17.05 9.81 10.16
N ASP A 29 -16.06 9.69 11.04
CA ASP A 29 -14.83 8.93 10.84
C ASP A 29 -15.06 7.47 11.29
N PRO A 30 -14.83 6.45 10.43
CA PRO A 30 -14.83 5.05 10.83
C PRO A 30 -14.00 4.78 12.09
N SER A 31 -12.96 5.58 12.35
CA SER A 31 -12.14 5.51 13.55
C SER A 31 -12.93 5.83 14.83
N GLU A 32 -13.80 6.83 14.83
CA GLU A 32 -14.57 7.25 16.02
C GLU A 32 -15.62 6.19 16.40
N ALA A 33 -16.25 5.56 15.39
CA ALA A 33 -17.16 4.45 15.60
C ALA A 33 -16.44 3.22 16.17
N LEU A 34 -15.24 2.91 15.66
CA LEU A 34 -14.40 1.83 16.17
C LEU A 34 -13.94 2.11 17.61
N PHE A 35 -13.47 3.32 17.89
CA PHE A 35 -13.03 3.74 19.23
C PHE A 35 -14.17 3.69 20.25
N ASN A 36 -15.36 4.18 19.90
CA ASN A 36 -16.54 4.10 20.76
C ASN A 36 -16.95 2.64 21.03
N ARG A 37 -16.86 1.76 20.03
CA ARG A 37 -17.15 0.32 20.19
C ARG A 37 -16.11 -0.39 21.05
N LEU A 38 -14.81 -0.10 20.87
CA LEU A 38 -13.74 -0.64 21.71
C LEU A 38 -13.88 -0.19 23.16
N GLY A 39 -14.26 1.07 23.39
CA GLY A 39 -14.60 1.59 24.72
C GLY A 39 -15.78 0.85 25.35
N HIS A 40 -16.82 0.56 24.56
CA HIS A 40 -17.98 -0.22 25.03
C HIS A 40 -17.61 -1.67 25.37
N MET A 41 -16.78 -2.33 24.54
CA MET A 41 -16.27 -3.68 24.80
C MET A 41 -15.43 -3.74 26.08
N ALA A 42 -14.55 -2.76 26.29
CA ALA A 42 -13.74 -2.68 27.50
C ALA A 42 -14.61 -2.57 28.76
N GLY A 43 -15.65 -1.72 28.72
CA GLY A 43 -16.61 -1.60 29.82
C GLY A 43 -17.40 -2.89 30.08
N GLN A 44 -17.81 -3.61 29.04
CA GLN A 44 -18.52 -4.88 29.20
C GLN A 44 -17.62 -6.01 29.73
N MET A 45 -16.34 -6.06 29.30
CA MET A 45 -15.36 -7.01 29.85
C MET A 45 -15.08 -6.75 31.33
N GLU A 46 -15.05 -5.49 31.77
CA GLU A 46 -14.85 -5.13 33.17
C GLU A 46 -16.07 -5.50 34.05
N VAL A 47 -17.29 -5.39 33.52
CA VAL A 47 -18.50 -5.90 34.19
C VAL A 47 -18.47 -7.43 34.28
N LEU A 48 -18.07 -8.11 33.20
CA LEU A 48 -17.96 -9.57 33.17
C LEU A 48 -16.94 -10.08 34.21
N SER A 49 -15.76 -9.46 34.27
CA SER A 49 -14.71 -9.80 35.24
C SER A 49 -15.21 -9.67 36.67
N ARG A 50 -15.86 -8.54 37.01
CA ARG A 50 -16.41 -8.32 38.35
C ARG A 50 -17.47 -9.35 38.74
N ASN A 51 -18.31 -9.77 37.79
CA ASN A 51 -19.31 -10.80 38.04
C ASN A 51 -18.67 -12.17 38.31
N VAL A 52 -17.60 -12.52 37.60
CA VAL A 52 -16.85 -13.78 37.81
C VAL A 52 -16.13 -13.78 39.16
N ASP A 53 -15.51 -12.66 39.53
CA ASP A 53 -14.82 -12.53 40.83
C ASP A 53 -15.82 -12.67 41.99
N ARG A 54 -16.97 -11.98 41.89
CA ARG A 54 -18.03 -12.07 42.90
C ARG A 54 -18.60 -13.48 43.03
N LEU A 55 -18.82 -14.17 41.91
CA LEU A 55 -19.26 -15.58 41.92
C LEU A 55 -18.25 -16.49 42.62
N SER A 56 -16.96 -16.26 42.40
CA SER A 56 -15.90 -17.02 43.04
C SER A 56 -15.89 -16.83 44.57
N ASP A 57 -16.12 -15.60 45.03
CA ASP A 57 -16.20 -15.29 46.47
C ASP A 57 -17.46 -15.88 47.13
N GLU A 58 -18.63 -15.79 46.48
CA GLU A 58 -19.89 -16.32 47.02
C GLU A 58 -19.85 -17.87 47.14
N ILE A 59 -19.28 -18.57 46.16
CA ILE A 59 -19.05 -20.03 46.23
C ILE A 59 -18.15 -20.41 47.40
N ARG A 60 -17.17 -19.57 47.72
CA ARG A 60 -16.23 -19.78 48.83
C ARG A 60 -16.92 -19.63 50.19
N VAL A 61 -17.83 -18.67 50.31
CA VAL A 61 -18.65 -18.45 51.52
C VAL A 61 -19.65 -19.59 51.73
N LEU A 62 -20.34 -20.04 50.67
CA LEU A 62 -21.27 -21.16 50.76
C LEU A 62 -20.57 -22.47 51.17
N HIS A 63 -19.34 -22.70 50.71
CA HIS A 63 -18.54 -23.85 51.13
C HIS A 63 -18.18 -23.85 52.63
N THR A 64 -18.11 -22.68 53.27
CA THR A 64 -17.69 -22.55 54.68
C THR A 64 -18.84 -22.67 55.68
N GLN A 65 -20.09 -22.49 55.25
CA GLN A 65 -21.28 -22.53 56.12
C GLN A 65 -21.92 -23.93 56.26
N ARG A 66 -21.25 -24.98 55.79
CA ARG A 66 -21.84 -26.32 55.58
C ARG A 66 -22.22 -27.17 56.81
N PRO A 67 -21.77 -26.98 58.07
CA PRO A 67 -22.17 -27.89 59.13
C PRO A 67 -23.36 -27.36 59.96
N GLY A 68 -24.57 -27.89 59.74
CA GLY A 68 -25.64 -27.81 60.75
C GLY A 68 -27.12 -27.67 60.31
N LEU A 69 -27.53 -28.04 59.09
CA LEU A 69 -28.93 -27.89 58.63
C LEU A 69 -29.67 -29.23 58.53
N GLU A 70 -30.95 -29.26 58.90
CA GLU A 70 -31.89 -30.38 58.76
C GLU A 70 -32.28 -30.60 57.26
N ALA A 71 -32.67 -31.83 56.90
CA ALA A 71 -32.74 -32.28 55.50
C ALA A 71 -33.75 -31.53 54.61
N ASP A 72 -34.91 -31.14 55.13
CA ASP A 72 -35.95 -30.42 54.38
C ASP A 72 -35.60 -28.94 54.15
N GLU A 73 -34.90 -28.32 55.10
CA GLU A 73 -34.38 -26.95 54.98
C GLU A 73 -33.26 -26.87 53.94
N LEU A 74 -32.45 -27.93 53.85
CA LEU A 74 -31.43 -28.12 52.82
C LEU A 74 -32.03 -28.22 51.41
N LEU A 75 -33.13 -28.96 51.24
CA LEU A 75 -33.80 -29.14 49.94
C LEU A 75 -34.38 -27.82 49.40
N GLY A 76 -35.09 -27.06 50.25
CA GLY A 76 -35.61 -25.75 49.84
C GLY A 76 -34.51 -24.75 49.50
N ARG A 77 -33.38 -24.78 50.23
CA ARG A 77 -32.21 -23.96 49.95
C ARG A 77 -31.53 -24.35 48.64
N ILE A 78 -31.50 -25.63 48.30
CA ILE A 78 -30.94 -26.14 47.05
C ILE A 78 -31.78 -25.67 45.85
N ASP A 79 -33.10 -25.74 45.93
CA ASP A 79 -33.99 -25.29 44.85
C ASP A 79 -33.88 -23.78 44.60
N GLU A 80 -33.80 -22.97 45.66
CA GLU A 80 -33.54 -21.52 45.54
C GLU A 80 -32.17 -21.23 44.91
N LEU A 81 -31.13 -21.96 45.33
CA LEU A 81 -29.78 -21.81 44.79
C LEU A 81 -29.72 -22.21 43.31
N ASP A 82 -30.39 -23.29 42.92
CA ASP A 82 -30.44 -23.76 41.53
C ASP A 82 -31.17 -22.77 40.62
N ALA A 83 -32.29 -22.20 41.09
CA ALA A 83 -33.00 -21.16 40.34
C ALA A 83 -32.15 -19.89 40.18
N GLU A 84 -31.44 -19.47 41.23
CA GLU A 84 -30.53 -18.33 41.20
C GLU A 84 -29.32 -18.56 40.28
N VAL A 85 -28.72 -19.75 40.35
CA VAL A 85 -27.58 -20.14 39.50
C VAL A 85 -28.02 -20.20 38.04
N LEU A 86 -29.17 -20.79 37.72
CA LEU A 86 -29.72 -20.83 36.35
C LEU A 86 -30.00 -19.42 35.80
N GLY A 87 -30.61 -18.55 36.60
CA GLY A 87 -30.83 -17.16 36.24
C GLY A 87 -29.53 -16.42 35.92
N ARG A 88 -28.51 -16.58 36.76
CA ARG A 88 -27.19 -15.95 36.58
C ARG A 88 -26.41 -16.52 35.41
N TYR A 89 -26.45 -17.84 35.17
CA TYR A 89 -25.84 -18.46 33.99
C TYR A 89 -26.46 -17.96 32.68
N SER A 90 -27.78 -17.80 32.65
CA SER A 90 -28.45 -17.24 31.46
C SER A 90 -28.04 -15.79 31.19
N GLY A 91 -27.87 -14.97 32.23
CA GLY A 91 -27.36 -13.60 32.10
C GLY A 91 -25.90 -13.55 31.63
N LEU A 92 -25.06 -14.47 32.09
CA LEU A 92 -23.68 -14.59 31.64
C LEU A 92 -23.61 -15.01 30.16
N ALA A 93 -24.42 -15.99 29.75
CA ALA A 93 -24.50 -16.43 28.37
C ALA A 93 -24.92 -15.29 27.43
N GLN A 94 -25.94 -14.52 27.80
CA GLN A 94 -26.35 -13.32 27.03
C GLN A 94 -25.23 -12.29 26.90
N THR A 95 -24.43 -12.09 27.95
CA THR A 95 -23.31 -11.14 27.91
C THR A 95 -22.18 -11.64 27.01
N VAL A 96 -21.90 -12.95 27.02
CA VAL A 96 -20.91 -13.57 26.12
C VAL A 96 -21.36 -13.46 24.66
N ASP A 97 -22.64 -13.73 24.36
CA ASP A 97 -23.19 -13.63 23.00
C ASP A 97 -23.16 -12.18 22.47
N ALA A 98 -23.47 -11.20 23.33
CA ALA A 98 -23.37 -9.79 22.99
C ALA A 98 -21.92 -9.38 22.68
N ASN A 99 -20.96 -9.84 23.48
CA ASN A 99 -19.54 -9.57 23.24
C ASN A 99 -19.02 -10.26 21.97
N ALA A 100 -19.44 -11.50 21.70
CA ALA A 100 -19.07 -12.21 20.47
C ALA A 100 -19.56 -11.48 19.22
N SER A 101 -20.78 -10.95 19.26
CA SER A 101 -21.37 -10.16 18.18
C SER A 101 -20.60 -8.85 17.93
N LEU A 102 -20.18 -8.17 19.00
CA LEU A 102 -19.37 -6.95 18.93
C LEU A 102 -17.97 -7.23 18.34
N VAL A 103 -17.32 -8.32 18.74
CA VAL A 103 -16.02 -8.73 18.19
C VAL A 103 -16.12 -9.03 16.70
N GLN A 104 -17.17 -9.72 16.26
CA GLN A 104 -17.40 -9.98 14.83
C GLN A 104 -17.67 -8.71 14.03
N ALA A 105 -18.38 -7.73 14.61
CA ALA A 105 -18.61 -6.44 13.97
C ALA A 105 -17.30 -5.64 13.85
N ALA A 106 -16.52 -5.54 14.93
CA ALA A 106 -15.22 -4.86 14.91
C ALA A 106 -14.23 -5.52 13.93
N GLY A 107 -14.24 -6.85 13.82
CA GLY A 107 -13.44 -7.57 12.83
C GLY A 107 -13.81 -7.25 11.38
N ARG A 108 -15.11 -7.03 11.09
CA ARG A 108 -15.57 -6.58 9.77
C ARG A 108 -15.16 -5.13 9.50
N ASP A 109 -15.36 -4.23 10.45
CA ASP A 109 -14.98 -2.82 10.33
C ASP A 109 -13.45 -2.71 10.09
N LEU A 110 -12.64 -3.52 10.77
CA LEU A 110 -11.18 -3.57 10.58
C LEU A 110 -10.79 -4.11 9.19
N SER A 111 -11.51 -5.12 8.69
CA SER A 111 -11.30 -5.66 7.34
C SER A 111 -11.68 -4.64 6.26
N GLU A 112 -12.80 -3.93 6.44
CA GLU A 112 -13.21 -2.86 5.53
C GLU A 112 -12.21 -1.70 5.55
N LEU A 113 -11.66 -1.35 6.70
CA LEU A 113 -10.58 -0.37 6.79
C LEU A 113 -9.31 -0.87 6.09
N HIS A 114 -8.96 -2.15 6.26
CA HIS A 114 -7.82 -2.78 5.61
C HIS A 114 -7.96 -2.77 4.07
N ASP A 115 -9.15 -3.09 3.56
CA ASP A 115 -9.47 -3.07 2.13
C ASP A 115 -9.54 -1.64 1.57
N GLN A 116 -9.87 -0.64 2.40
CA GLN A 116 -9.76 0.78 2.04
C GLN A 116 -8.32 1.28 2.04
N LEU A 117 -7.43 0.64 2.81
CA LEU A 117 -6.02 1.04 2.96
C LEU A 117 -5.08 0.39 1.94
N LEU A 118 -5.42 -0.79 1.41
CA LEU A 118 -4.67 -1.45 0.36
C LEU A 118 -5.48 -1.42 -0.95
N PRO A 119 -4.99 -0.76 -2.00
CA PRO A 119 -5.72 -0.76 -3.26
C PRO A 119 -5.86 -2.19 -3.77
N GLY A 120 -7.09 -2.59 -4.12
CA GLY A 120 -7.34 -3.93 -4.66
C GLY A 120 -6.46 -4.23 -5.87
N SER A 121 -6.17 -5.51 -6.12
CA SER A 121 -5.21 -5.94 -7.16
C SER A 121 -5.48 -5.33 -8.55
N ASN A 122 -6.74 -5.09 -8.89
CA ASN A 122 -7.11 -4.41 -10.15
C ASN A 122 -6.69 -2.94 -10.19
N HIS A 123 -6.80 -2.23 -9.07
CA HIS A 123 -6.39 -0.82 -8.98
C HIS A 123 -4.87 -0.69 -9.05
N LEU A 124 -4.13 -1.59 -8.39
CA LEU A 124 -2.67 -1.65 -8.50
C LEU A 124 -2.24 -1.94 -9.94
N TRP A 125 -2.90 -2.86 -10.63
CA TRP A 125 -2.64 -3.10 -12.06
C TRP A 125 -2.87 -1.80 -12.84
N GLN A 126 -4.08 -1.25 -12.83
CA GLN A 126 -4.44 -0.05 -13.58
C GLN A 126 -3.51 1.14 -13.31
N GLY A 127 -3.14 1.38 -12.04
CA GLY A 127 -2.30 2.51 -11.67
C GLY A 127 -0.81 2.34 -11.95
N LEU A 128 -0.30 1.10 -11.90
CA LEU A 128 1.14 0.83 -11.88
C LEU A 128 1.64 0.09 -13.12
N LEU A 129 1.07 -1.08 -13.39
CA LEU A 129 1.56 -1.92 -14.47
C LEU A 129 1.03 -1.41 -15.83
N ALA A 130 -0.23 -0.96 -15.91
CA ALA A 130 -0.91 -0.65 -17.19
C ALA A 130 -0.28 0.52 -17.93
N PRO A 131 0.12 1.59 -17.22
CA PRO A 131 0.89 2.64 -17.87
C PRO A 131 2.34 2.25 -18.13
N THR A 132 2.85 1.11 -17.65
CA THR A 132 4.24 0.71 -17.89
C THR A 132 4.38 0.05 -19.26
N VAL A 133 5.32 0.53 -20.06
CA VAL A 133 5.66 -0.02 -21.38
C VAL A 133 7.09 -0.51 -21.41
N GLN A 134 7.37 -1.52 -22.22
CA GLN A 134 8.72 -1.98 -22.49
C GLN A 134 9.24 -1.34 -23.78
N LEU A 135 10.48 -0.88 -23.79
CA LEU A 135 11.21 -0.47 -24.99
C LEU A 135 12.30 -1.51 -25.24
N ALA A 136 12.36 -2.09 -26.44
CA ALA A 136 13.31 -3.17 -26.69
C ALA A 136 13.85 -3.19 -28.13
N SER A 137 15.17 -3.18 -28.28
CA SER A 137 15.90 -3.59 -29.48
C SER A 137 16.56 -4.97 -29.22
N PRO A 138 17.22 -5.59 -30.20
CA PRO A 138 18.00 -6.80 -29.97
C PRO A 138 19.12 -6.67 -28.92
N MET A 139 19.61 -5.46 -28.67
CA MET A 139 20.78 -5.19 -27.80
C MET A 139 20.45 -4.35 -26.57
N THR A 140 19.35 -3.61 -26.59
CA THR A 140 18.97 -2.65 -25.57
C THR A 140 17.55 -2.91 -25.08
N VAL A 141 17.38 -2.90 -23.76
CA VAL A 141 16.05 -2.96 -23.15
C VAL A 141 15.91 -1.86 -22.12
N GLY A 142 14.75 -1.23 -22.09
CA GLY A 142 14.34 -0.32 -21.04
C GLY A 142 12.82 -0.31 -20.86
N SER A 143 12.37 0.65 -20.09
CA SER A 143 10.98 0.83 -19.69
C SER A 143 10.52 2.25 -19.97
N GLY A 144 9.21 2.46 -20.01
CA GLY A 144 8.60 3.78 -20.14
C GLY A 144 7.28 3.82 -19.40
N VAL A 145 6.72 5.03 -19.29
CA VAL A 145 5.42 5.27 -18.66
C VAL A 145 4.52 6.03 -19.62
N LEU A 146 3.32 5.53 -19.85
CA LEU A 146 2.26 6.22 -20.58
C LEU A 146 1.86 7.47 -19.80
N MET A 147 2.00 8.63 -20.44
CA MET A 147 1.55 9.91 -19.90
C MET A 147 0.02 10.02 -20.04
N PRO A 148 -0.67 10.78 -19.16
CA PRO A 148 -2.10 11.02 -19.32
C PRO A 148 -2.40 11.58 -20.71
N THR A 149 -3.33 10.92 -21.40
CA THR A 149 -3.83 11.35 -22.71
C THR A 149 -5.00 12.32 -22.48
N ARG A 150 -5.00 13.48 -23.16
CA ARG A 150 -6.18 14.35 -23.23
C ARG A 150 -7.19 13.74 -24.20
N GLU A 151 -8.49 14.04 -24.05
CA GLU A 151 -9.51 13.60 -25.02
C GLU A 151 -9.06 13.87 -26.46
N ASP A 152 -9.04 12.83 -27.29
CA ASP A 152 -8.59 12.81 -28.69
C ASP A 152 -7.12 13.24 -28.96
N GLY A 153 -6.28 13.28 -27.92
CA GLY A 153 -4.86 13.60 -28.04
C GLY A 153 -3.96 12.40 -28.39
N PRO A 154 -2.74 12.64 -28.90
CA PRO A 154 -1.79 11.56 -29.12
C PRO A 154 -1.32 10.96 -27.80
N VAL A 155 -1.15 9.64 -27.77
CA VAL A 155 -0.60 8.94 -26.61
C VAL A 155 0.90 9.15 -26.56
N ARG A 156 1.40 9.59 -25.40
CA ARG A 156 2.80 9.92 -25.19
C ARG A 156 3.43 9.03 -24.12
N VAL A 157 4.73 8.80 -24.25
CA VAL A 157 5.49 7.95 -23.33
C VAL A 157 6.67 8.74 -22.78
N LEU A 158 6.80 8.77 -21.45
CA LEU A 158 7.98 9.27 -20.75
C LEU A 158 8.92 8.11 -20.48
N THR A 159 10.21 8.29 -20.77
CA THR A 159 11.25 7.25 -20.58
C THR A 159 12.62 7.90 -20.38
N ALA A 160 13.65 7.08 -20.17
CA ALA A 160 15.03 7.52 -20.07
C ALA A 160 15.65 7.75 -21.46
N TRP A 161 16.40 8.84 -21.62
CA TRP A 161 17.00 9.19 -22.91
C TRP A 161 18.03 8.17 -23.37
N HIS A 162 18.91 7.68 -22.49
CA HIS A 162 19.94 6.73 -22.88
C HIS A 162 19.35 5.44 -23.49
N VAL A 163 18.19 4.98 -22.99
CA VAL A 163 17.49 3.80 -23.54
C VAL A 163 17.11 4.05 -25.00
N VAL A 164 16.47 5.19 -25.28
CA VAL A 164 16.03 5.55 -26.62
C VAL A 164 17.22 5.77 -27.55
N ARG A 165 18.23 6.50 -27.09
CA ARG A 165 19.48 6.73 -27.83
C ARG A 165 20.14 5.41 -28.25
N ASP A 166 20.25 4.46 -27.33
CA ASP A 166 20.93 3.18 -27.58
C ASP A 166 20.09 2.31 -28.54
N ILE A 167 18.76 2.28 -28.39
CA ILE A 167 17.85 1.62 -29.35
C ILE A 167 17.96 2.21 -30.76
N LEU A 168 18.01 3.54 -30.88
CA LEU A 168 18.15 4.21 -32.18
C LEU A 168 19.52 3.93 -32.82
N ALA A 169 20.58 3.84 -32.00
CA ALA A 169 21.91 3.47 -32.47
C ALA A 169 21.97 2.01 -32.95
N ASP A 170 21.26 1.10 -32.28
CA ASP A 170 21.17 -0.33 -32.65
C ASP A 170 20.51 -0.55 -34.02
N GLY A 171 19.58 0.33 -34.40
CA GLY A 171 18.85 0.24 -35.67
C GLY A 171 19.68 0.56 -36.92
N GLY A 172 20.83 1.21 -36.79
CA GLY A 172 21.62 1.71 -37.92
C GLY A 172 20.97 2.89 -38.65
N ASP A 173 21.60 3.33 -39.75
CA ASP A 173 21.16 4.52 -40.50
C ASP A 173 19.76 4.33 -41.10
N GLY A 174 18.75 4.97 -40.52
CA GLY A 174 17.38 5.03 -41.05
C GLY A 174 16.27 4.61 -40.09
N HIS A 175 16.58 4.08 -38.90
CA HIS A 175 15.57 3.79 -37.88
C HIS A 175 15.23 5.06 -37.08
N SER A 176 14.05 5.63 -37.34
CA SER A 176 13.51 6.79 -36.61
C SER A 176 12.45 6.45 -35.57
N GLU A 177 12.08 5.17 -35.47
CA GLU A 177 10.98 4.69 -34.63
C GLU A 177 11.50 3.72 -33.56
N VAL A 178 11.06 3.95 -32.33
CA VAL A 178 11.36 3.12 -31.16
C VAL A 178 10.27 2.05 -31.05
N PRO A 179 10.59 0.75 -31.06
CA PRO A 179 9.63 -0.31 -30.79
C PRO A 179 9.22 -0.36 -29.31
N LEU A 180 7.93 -0.59 -29.05
CA LEU A 180 7.37 -0.73 -27.71
C LEU A 180 6.49 -1.96 -27.59
N HIS A 181 6.52 -2.59 -26.41
CA HIS A 181 5.51 -3.55 -25.98
C HIS A 181 4.64 -2.91 -24.88
N ILE A 182 3.33 -2.87 -25.11
CA ILE A 182 2.33 -2.27 -24.23
C ILE A 182 1.49 -3.39 -23.63
N TYR A 183 1.21 -3.29 -22.33
CA TYR A 183 0.50 -4.30 -21.57
C TYR A 183 -0.90 -3.81 -21.21
N ARG A 184 -1.95 -4.45 -21.74
CA ARG A 184 -3.33 -4.07 -21.47
C ARG A 184 -3.93 -4.87 -20.32
N HIS A 185 -4.93 -4.28 -19.67
CA HIS A 185 -5.64 -4.86 -18.53
C HIS A 185 -6.33 -6.22 -18.80
N ASP A 186 -6.60 -6.54 -20.07
CA ASP A 186 -7.30 -7.75 -20.52
C ASP A 186 -6.31 -8.90 -20.75
N GLY A 187 -5.04 -8.68 -20.43
CA GLY A 187 -3.95 -9.63 -20.65
C GLY A 187 -3.42 -9.61 -22.08
N VAL A 188 -3.94 -8.75 -22.95
CA VAL A 188 -3.45 -8.60 -24.32
C VAL A 188 -2.22 -7.71 -24.33
N THR A 189 -1.18 -8.13 -25.03
CA THR A 189 -0.01 -7.30 -25.32
C THR A 189 -0.12 -6.71 -26.72
N LEU A 190 0.27 -5.44 -26.84
CA LEU A 190 0.27 -4.70 -28.09
C LEU A 190 1.70 -4.29 -28.46
N ASN A 191 2.11 -4.63 -29.68
CA ASN A 191 3.35 -4.12 -30.25
C ASN A 191 3.05 -2.79 -30.93
N ALA A 192 3.72 -1.73 -30.47
CA ALA A 192 3.59 -0.39 -30.99
C ALA A 192 4.95 0.16 -31.41
N LYS A 193 4.93 1.32 -32.03
CA LYS A 193 6.12 2.10 -32.34
C LYS A 193 5.90 3.53 -31.87
N ALA A 194 6.98 4.22 -31.51
CA ALA A 194 6.93 5.62 -31.15
C ALA A 194 8.00 6.43 -31.86
N LYS A 195 7.72 7.72 -32.04
CA LYS A 195 8.67 8.71 -32.54
C LYS A 195 9.20 9.55 -31.39
N LEU A 196 10.47 9.92 -31.48
CA LEU A 196 11.09 10.87 -30.57
C LEU A 196 10.49 12.27 -30.77
N LEU A 197 9.93 12.85 -29.71
CA LEU A 197 9.44 14.23 -29.72
C LEU A 197 10.48 15.20 -29.16
N ALA A 198 10.97 14.89 -27.96
CA ALA A 198 11.93 15.71 -27.24
C ALA A 198 12.77 14.86 -26.30
N TYR A 199 13.97 15.33 -25.98
CA TYR A 199 14.82 14.73 -24.95
C TYR A 199 15.61 15.82 -24.21
N GLU A 200 16.05 15.50 -23.01
CA GLU A 200 17.00 16.27 -22.22
C GLU A 200 18.15 15.36 -21.81
N ASN A 201 19.36 15.72 -22.20
CA ASN A 201 20.53 14.87 -22.00
C ASN A 201 20.90 14.80 -20.51
N ASP A 202 20.84 15.93 -19.82
CA ASP A 202 21.34 16.03 -18.44
C ASP A 202 20.39 15.39 -17.44
N LEU A 203 19.07 15.53 -17.67
CA LEU A 203 18.03 14.83 -16.91
C LEU A 203 17.87 13.35 -17.30
N ASP A 204 18.54 12.92 -18.36
CA ASP A 204 18.41 11.59 -18.97
C ASP A 204 16.94 11.22 -19.21
N SER A 205 16.16 12.16 -19.74
CA SER A 205 14.71 12.05 -19.88
C SER A 205 14.28 12.29 -21.33
N CYS A 206 13.26 11.56 -21.78
CA CYS A 206 12.83 11.54 -23.16
C CYS A 206 11.31 11.39 -23.26
N LEU A 207 10.71 12.13 -24.20
CA LEU A 207 9.29 12.08 -24.53
C LEU A 207 9.12 11.49 -25.93
N LEU A 208 8.29 10.45 -26.01
CA LEU A 208 7.94 9.78 -27.25
C LEU A 208 6.45 9.95 -27.54
N GLU A 209 6.09 9.83 -28.82
CA GLU A 209 4.69 9.79 -29.29
C GLU A 209 4.40 8.46 -29.98
N LEU A 210 3.36 7.74 -29.55
CA LEU A 210 2.95 6.50 -30.21
C LEU A 210 2.47 6.78 -31.63
N VAL A 211 2.89 5.93 -32.57
CA VAL A 211 2.45 5.96 -33.96
C VAL A 211 1.14 5.18 -34.09
N GLY A 212 0.12 5.82 -34.66
CA GLY A 212 -1.21 5.24 -34.89
C GLY A 212 -2.25 5.70 -33.87
N GLU A 213 -3.47 5.16 -33.97
CA GLU A 213 -4.56 5.46 -33.04
C GLU A 213 -4.56 4.47 -31.88
N HIS A 214 -4.41 4.99 -30.66
CA HIS A 214 -4.36 4.22 -29.41
C HIS A 214 -5.26 4.84 -28.34
N ALA A 215 -6.46 5.27 -28.74
CA ALA A 215 -7.40 6.02 -27.88
C ALA A 215 -7.92 5.22 -26.67
N ASP A 216 -7.71 3.90 -26.68
CA ASP A 216 -8.08 2.97 -25.61
C ASP A 216 -6.99 2.79 -24.55
N LEU A 217 -5.83 3.44 -24.70
CA LEU A 217 -4.76 3.42 -23.71
C LEU A 217 -4.92 4.52 -22.67
N GLU A 218 -4.97 4.11 -21.41
CA GLU A 218 -5.01 5.02 -20.26
C GLU A 218 -3.58 5.26 -19.73
N GLY A 219 -3.26 6.53 -19.53
CA GLY A 219 -1.98 6.95 -18.95
C GLY A 219 -1.97 6.91 -17.42
N THR A 220 -0.80 7.10 -16.83
CA THR A 220 -0.67 7.17 -15.37
C THR A 220 -1.28 8.45 -14.79
N SER A 221 -1.55 8.45 -13.48
CA SER A 221 -1.91 9.66 -12.74
C SER A 221 -0.66 10.48 -12.40
N LEU A 222 -0.78 11.80 -12.55
CA LEU A 222 0.31 12.74 -12.30
C LEU A 222 0.06 13.58 -11.03
N PRO A 223 1.04 13.73 -10.13
CA PRO A 223 0.94 14.60 -8.97
C PRO A 223 1.04 16.08 -9.33
N THR A 224 0.44 16.95 -8.52
CA THR A 224 0.69 18.39 -8.62
C THR A 224 2.11 18.74 -8.16
N ARG A 225 2.61 19.91 -8.57
CA ARG A 225 3.89 20.44 -8.06
C ARG A 225 3.92 20.55 -6.54
N ALA A 226 2.78 20.89 -5.93
CA ALA A 226 2.65 20.94 -4.48
C ALA A 226 2.80 19.56 -3.83
N HIS A 227 2.30 18.49 -4.46
CA HIS A 227 2.53 17.13 -3.99
C HIS A 227 4.01 16.76 -4.08
N LEU A 228 4.65 17.01 -5.23
CA LEU A 228 6.07 16.71 -5.45
C LEU A 228 6.99 17.42 -4.45
N ALA A 229 6.69 18.69 -4.12
CA ALA A 229 7.46 19.46 -3.14
C ALA A 229 7.34 18.93 -1.69
N ASN A 230 6.32 18.11 -1.42
CA ASN A 230 6.07 17.54 -0.09
C ASN A 230 6.57 16.09 0.05
N VAL A 231 7.16 15.50 -0.99
CA VAL A 231 7.74 14.15 -0.91
C VAL A 231 8.89 14.15 0.10
N GLN A 232 8.92 13.13 0.96
CA GLN A 232 9.92 12.98 2.02
C GLN A 232 10.69 11.66 1.93
N VAL A 233 11.88 11.62 2.52
CA VAL A 233 12.55 10.35 2.82
C VAL A 233 11.62 9.51 3.70
N PHE A 234 11.59 8.20 3.42
CA PHE A 234 10.65 7.20 3.96
C PHE A 234 9.24 7.21 3.36
N ASP A 235 8.92 8.10 2.43
CA ASP A 235 7.67 7.95 1.69
C ASP A 235 7.67 6.63 0.91
N PRO A 236 6.60 5.81 1.02
CA PRO A 236 6.55 4.50 0.41
C PRO A 236 6.33 4.64 -1.11
N VAL A 237 7.03 3.81 -1.88
CA VAL A 237 6.99 3.85 -3.35
C VAL A 237 6.90 2.47 -3.97
N TYR A 238 6.32 2.42 -5.16
CA TYR A 238 6.47 1.32 -6.11
C TYR A 238 7.40 1.73 -7.24
N ALA A 239 8.43 0.95 -7.54
CA ALA A 239 9.19 1.07 -8.79
C ALA A 239 8.76 -0.04 -9.75
N VAL A 240 8.34 0.34 -10.94
CA VAL A 240 7.80 -0.58 -11.96
C VAL A 240 8.56 -0.39 -13.26
N GLY A 241 9.01 -1.49 -13.83
CA GLY A 241 9.70 -1.53 -15.10
C GLY A 241 9.74 -2.96 -15.63
N CYS A 242 10.44 -3.14 -16.74
CA CYS A 242 10.54 -4.38 -17.51
C CYS A 242 11.99 -4.91 -17.40
N PRO A 243 12.41 -5.42 -16.24
CA PRO A 243 13.78 -5.83 -16.01
C PRO A 243 14.16 -6.95 -16.97
N LEU A 244 15.32 -6.86 -17.59
CA LEU A 244 15.84 -7.87 -18.53
C LEU A 244 14.90 -8.18 -19.72
N GLY A 245 13.94 -7.31 -20.01
CA GLY A 245 12.95 -7.54 -21.08
C GLY A 245 11.79 -8.43 -20.69
N SER A 246 11.54 -8.61 -19.38
CA SER A 246 10.33 -9.26 -18.90
C SER A 246 9.10 -8.34 -19.02
N ASP A 247 7.93 -8.90 -18.72
CA ASP A 247 6.72 -8.14 -18.40
C ASP A 247 6.96 -7.17 -17.22
N PRO A 248 6.10 -6.15 -17.02
CA PRO A 248 6.26 -5.18 -15.95
C PRO A 248 6.30 -5.85 -14.58
N VAL A 249 7.38 -5.62 -13.84
CA VAL A 249 7.59 -6.14 -12.48
C VAL A 249 7.52 -4.99 -11.49
N PRO A 250 6.52 -4.95 -10.60
CA PRO A 250 6.48 -3.99 -9.51
C PRO A 250 7.44 -4.43 -8.38
N SER A 251 8.09 -3.45 -7.77
CA SER A 251 8.91 -3.60 -6.57
C SER A 251 8.53 -2.53 -5.55
N HIS A 252 8.44 -2.88 -4.27
CA HIS A 252 8.06 -1.96 -3.21
C HIS A 252 9.27 -1.52 -2.40
N GLY A 253 9.28 -0.25 -1.97
CA GLY A 253 10.32 0.32 -1.12
C GLY A 253 9.92 1.70 -0.62
N ALA A 254 10.90 2.57 -0.41
CA ALA A 254 10.72 3.94 0.03
C ALA A 254 11.79 4.86 -0.57
N ILE A 255 11.49 6.16 -0.59
CA ILE A 255 12.49 7.21 -0.83
C ILE A 255 13.57 7.13 0.24
N SER A 256 14.83 7.02 -0.18
CA SER A 256 16.01 6.91 0.68
C SER A 256 16.82 8.21 0.70
N ALA A 257 16.80 9.00 -0.38
CA ALA A 257 17.39 10.32 -0.46
C ALA A 257 16.67 11.18 -1.49
N LEU A 258 16.62 12.49 -1.28
CA LEU A 258 16.04 13.47 -2.21
C LEU A 258 17.08 14.33 -2.93
N ASP A 259 18.34 14.26 -2.50
CA ASP A 259 19.45 15.03 -3.09
C ASP A 259 20.73 14.20 -3.08
N HIS A 260 20.77 13.17 -3.93
CA HIS A 260 21.91 12.30 -4.09
C HIS A 260 22.69 12.64 -5.36
N TRP A 261 23.90 13.18 -5.20
CA TRP A 261 24.73 13.63 -6.29
C TRP A 261 25.58 12.50 -6.87
N VAL A 262 25.43 12.25 -8.17
CA VAL A 262 26.23 11.29 -8.95
C VAL A 262 26.64 11.95 -10.26
N ASP A 263 27.94 11.94 -10.57
CA ASP A 263 28.50 12.51 -11.80
C ASP A 263 28.07 13.97 -12.10
N GLY A 264 27.84 14.76 -11.04
CA GLY A 264 27.44 16.17 -11.16
C GLY A 264 25.95 16.41 -11.38
N GLN A 265 25.12 15.37 -11.32
CA GLN A 265 23.66 15.44 -11.39
C GLN A 265 23.04 15.01 -10.05
N SER A 266 21.99 15.70 -9.61
CA SER A 266 21.20 15.29 -8.45
C SER A 266 20.11 14.31 -8.86
N TYR A 267 19.96 13.26 -8.07
CA TYR A 267 18.94 12.24 -8.20
C TYR A 267 18.24 12.03 -6.86
N TRP A 268 17.00 11.56 -6.92
CA TRP A 268 16.42 10.86 -5.78
C TRP A 268 16.99 9.43 -5.74
N MET A 269 17.03 8.86 -4.53
CA MET A 269 17.40 7.46 -4.34
C MET A 269 16.24 6.71 -3.72
N ILE A 270 15.98 5.50 -4.18
CA ILE A 270 14.99 4.58 -3.62
C ILE A 270 15.64 3.24 -3.24
N ASN A 271 15.03 2.57 -2.26
CA ASN A 271 15.43 1.21 -1.87
C ASN A 271 14.54 0.10 -2.45
N ALA A 272 13.54 0.45 -3.27
CA ALA A 272 12.78 -0.54 -4.02
C ALA A 272 13.72 -1.25 -5.01
N PRO A 273 13.78 -2.59 -5.02
CA PRO A 273 14.69 -3.35 -5.88
C PRO A 273 14.51 -3.02 -7.37
N THR A 274 15.57 -2.50 -7.98
CA THR A 274 15.62 -2.17 -9.40
C THR A 274 16.79 -2.88 -10.08
N PHE A 275 16.60 -3.23 -11.36
CA PHE A 275 17.61 -3.94 -12.13
C PHE A 275 17.69 -3.45 -13.57
N ILE A 276 18.68 -3.95 -14.32
CA ILE A 276 18.89 -3.58 -15.72
C ILE A 276 17.59 -3.84 -16.50
N GLY A 277 17.13 -2.85 -17.26
CA GLY A 277 15.83 -2.84 -17.93
C GLY A 277 14.78 -1.96 -17.26
N ASN A 278 14.93 -1.61 -15.98
CA ASN A 278 14.01 -0.69 -15.30
C ASN A 278 14.19 0.78 -15.70
N SER A 279 15.31 1.15 -16.35
CA SER A 279 15.56 2.52 -16.80
C SER A 279 14.40 3.04 -17.65
N GLY A 280 13.89 4.22 -17.31
CA GLY A 280 12.71 4.87 -17.87
C GLY A 280 11.38 4.41 -17.28
N GLY A 281 11.37 3.37 -16.44
CA GLY A 281 10.19 2.88 -15.72
C GLY A 281 9.78 3.80 -14.58
N GLY A 282 8.50 3.75 -14.20
CA GLY A 282 7.91 4.67 -13.24
C GLY A 282 8.23 4.35 -11.79
N VAL A 283 8.42 5.40 -11.00
CA VAL A 283 8.42 5.35 -9.54
C VAL A 283 7.16 6.05 -9.06
N PHE A 284 6.29 5.33 -8.39
CA PHE A 284 4.96 5.77 -8.00
C PHE A 284 4.85 5.91 -6.49
N ASP A 285 4.09 6.89 -6.01
CA ASP A 285 3.72 6.99 -4.60
C ASP A 285 2.79 5.82 -4.25
N ALA A 286 3.17 5.00 -3.27
CA ALA A 286 2.40 3.80 -2.93
C ALA A 286 1.03 4.12 -2.32
N ARG A 287 0.79 5.35 -1.88
CA ARG A 287 -0.46 5.79 -1.22
C ARG A 287 -1.56 6.15 -2.23
N ASN A 288 -1.18 6.71 -3.37
CA ASN A 288 -2.13 7.25 -4.35
C ASN A 288 -1.80 6.89 -5.81
N LEU A 289 -0.76 6.09 -6.04
CA LEU A 289 -0.32 5.55 -7.33
C LEU A 289 0.03 6.61 -8.38
N CYS A 290 0.29 7.85 -7.97
CA CYS A 290 0.75 8.88 -8.89
C CYS A 290 2.26 8.75 -9.17
N LEU A 291 2.67 9.10 -10.38
CA LEU A 291 4.08 9.05 -10.80
C LEU A 291 4.90 10.13 -10.08
N LEU A 292 5.95 9.75 -9.36
CA LEU A 292 6.87 10.66 -8.68
C LEU A 292 8.15 10.92 -9.47
N GLY A 293 8.50 10.05 -10.41
CA GLY A 293 9.70 10.16 -11.24
C GLY A 293 9.93 8.90 -12.06
N ILE A 294 11.02 8.87 -12.81
CA ILE A 294 11.44 7.68 -13.58
C ILE A 294 12.78 7.15 -13.08
N VAL A 295 12.96 5.84 -13.10
CA VAL A 295 14.25 5.22 -12.80
C VAL A 295 15.22 5.64 -13.90
N SER A 296 16.28 6.34 -13.55
CA SER A 296 17.28 6.79 -14.52
C SER A 296 18.44 5.81 -14.57
N LYS A 297 19.01 5.46 -13.42
CA LYS A 297 20.22 4.64 -13.34
C LYS A 297 20.21 3.74 -12.11
N LEU A 298 21.09 2.75 -12.11
CA LEU A 298 21.38 1.92 -10.94
C LEU A 298 22.72 2.32 -10.37
N TYR A 299 22.81 2.38 -9.04
CA TYR A 299 24.10 2.54 -8.40
C TYR A 299 24.98 1.30 -8.68
N THR A 300 26.23 1.55 -9.02
CA THR A 300 27.23 0.49 -9.22
C THR A 300 28.41 0.71 -8.28
N HIS A 301 28.93 -0.37 -7.71
CA HIS A 301 30.05 -0.32 -6.76
C HIS A 301 31.23 -1.17 -7.21
N GLY A 302 32.43 -0.67 -6.89
CA GLY A 302 33.70 -1.38 -7.08
C GLY A 302 34.16 -1.48 -8.53
N ALA A 303 35.37 -2.02 -8.72
CA ALA A 303 36.02 -2.11 -10.03
C ALA A 303 35.24 -2.96 -11.06
N ARG A 304 34.38 -3.87 -10.58
CA ARG A 304 33.54 -4.73 -11.44
C ARG A 304 32.18 -4.11 -11.76
N ARG A 305 31.91 -2.87 -11.33
CA ARG A 305 30.63 -2.17 -11.52
C ARG A 305 29.44 -3.05 -11.12
N THR A 306 29.54 -3.69 -9.97
CA THR A 306 28.47 -4.56 -9.48
C THR A 306 27.24 -3.72 -9.18
N VAL A 307 26.11 -4.07 -9.81
CA VAL A 307 24.82 -3.42 -9.58
C VAL A 307 24.41 -3.61 -8.13
N VAL A 308 23.93 -2.54 -7.49
CA VAL A 308 23.35 -2.55 -6.16
C VAL A 308 21.84 -2.36 -6.29
N PRO A 309 21.02 -3.44 -6.26
CA PRO A 309 19.62 -3.37 -6.68
C PRO A 309 18.73 -2.47 -5.82
N HIS A 310 19.09 -2.24 -4.55
CA HIS A 310 18.34 -1.40 -3.61
C HIS A 310 18.84 0.06 -3.57
N MET A 311 19.62 0.48 -4.57
CA MET A 311 20.08 1.87 -4.71
C MET A 311 19.72 2.36 -6.11
N GLY A 312 18.42 2.41 -6.38
CA GLY A 312 17.89 2.94 -7.64
C GLY A 312 17.97 4.47 -7.64
N LEU A 313 18.50 5.05 -8.72
CA LEU A 313 18.57 6.50 -8.93
C LEU A 313 17.41 6.93 -9.80
N VAL A 314 16.69 7.95 -9.35
CA VAL A 314 15.42 8.41 -9.92
C VAL A 314 15.57 9.85 -10.35
N THR A 315 15.19 10.16 -11.59
CA THR A 315 14.99 11.55 -12.03
C THR A 315 13.61 11.97 -11.52
N PRO A 316 13.52 12.95 -10.60
CA PRO A 316 12.26 13.34 -10.01
C PRO A 316 11.38 14.05 -11.04
N LEU A 317 10.06 13.84 -10.92
CA LEU A 317 9.11 14.37 -11.88
C LEU A 317 9.04 15.91 -11.86
N GLY A 318 9.46 16.55 -10.75
CA GLY A 318 9.56 18.01 -10.66
C GLY A 318 10.53 18.59 -11.69
N ASP A 319 11.71 17.99 -11.83
CA ASP A 319 12.72 18.43 -12.81
C ASP A 319 12.23 18.15 -14.25
N ILE A 320 11.53 17.03 -14.44
CA ILE A 320 10.92 16.66 -15.72
C ILE A 320 9.81 17.65 -16.10
N TYR A 321 9.00 18.11 -15.16
CA TYR A 321 7.99 19.15 -15.40
C TYR A 321 8.62 20.46 -15.87
N ASP A 322 9.69 20.89 -15.20
CA ASP A 322 10.41 22.09 -15.60
C ASP A 322 10.99 21.97 -17.02
N TRP A 323 11.47 20.78 -17.40
CA TRP A 323 11.92 20.50 -18.75
C TRP A 323 10.77 20.48 -19.77
N LEU A 324 9.65 19.81 -19.47
CA LEU A 324 8.50 19.74 -20.36
C LEU A 324 7.90 21.13 -20.64
N GLU A 325 7.79 21.99 -19.62
CA GLU A 325 7.36 23.38 -19.80
C GLU A 325 8.27 24.15 -20.76
N ARG A 326 9.59 24.11 -20.53
CA ARG A 326 10.57 24.81 -21.38
C ARG A 326 10.61 24.25 -22.80
N SER A 327 10.25 22.98 -22.98
CA SER A 327 10.22 22.29 -24.27
C SER A 327 8.90 22.44 -25.02
N GLY A 328 7.93 23.17 -24.46
CA GLY A 328 6.63 23.41 -25.10
C GLY A 328 5.59 22.30 -24.90
N TYR A 329 5.82 21.40 -23.94
CA TYR A 329 4.93 20.29 -23.56
C TYR A 329 4.27 20.50 -22.18
N GLY A 330 4.18 21.75 -21.72
CA GLY A 330 3.58 22.09 -20.42
C GLY A 330 2.11 21.71 -20.30
N GLU A 331 1.41 21.46 -21.41
CA GLU A 331 0.01 21.00 -21.41
C GLU A 331 -0.17 19.58 -20.87
N LEU A 332 0.92 18.82 -20.71
CA LEU A 332 0.94 17.48 -20.11
C LEU A 332 0.98 17.50 -18.58
N ILE A 333 1.22 18.67 -17.98
CA ILE A 333 1.44 18.82 -16.55
C ILE A 333 0.10 19.17 -15.88
N PRO A 334 -0.27 18.52 -14.77
CA PRO A 334 -1.44 18.93 -14.00
C PRO A 334 -1.25 20.34 -13.43
N GLN A 335 -2.30 21.17 -13.51
CA GLN A 335 -2.30 22.54 -12.96
C GLN A 335 -2.26 22.56 -11.43
#